data_AF-A0A2X1MFX9-F1
#
_entry.id   AF-A0A2X1MFX9-F1
#
_cell.length_a   1.000
_cell.length_b   1.000
_cell.length_c   1.000
_cell.angle_alpha   90.00
_cell.angle_beta   90.00
_cell.angle_gamma   90.00
#
_symmetry.space_group_name_H-M   'P 1'
#
loop_
_entity.id
_entity.type
_entity.pdbx_description
1 polymer ?
#
loop_
_entity_poly.entity_id
_entity_poly.type
_entity_poly.pdbx_seq_one_letter_code
_entity_poly.pdbx_strand_id
1 'polypeptide(L)'
;MLKRKIFRLQTRYIIDETAGEVVIGANTRICHGAVIQGPVVIGANCLIGNYAFIRPGTIISNGVKIGFATEIKNAVIEAEATIGPQCFIADSVVANQAYLGAQSTYQ
;
A
#
# COMPACT_ATOMS: atom_id res chain seq x y z
N MET A 1 -3.91 -14.57 27.29
CA MET A 1 -2.65 -14.81 26.58
C MET A 1 -2.45 -13.66 25.58
N LEU A 2 -1.73 -12.61 25.98
CA LEU A 2 -1.62 -11.35 25.23
C LEU A 2 -0.63 -11.54 24.06
N LYS A 3 -1.13 -11.80 22.84
CA LYS A 3 -0.27 -11.76 21.65
C LYS A 3 0.18 -10.31 21.47
N ARG A 4 1.44 -10.02 21.79
CA ARG A 4 2.12 -8.74 21.50
C ARG A 4 1.88 -8.42 20.01
N LYS A 5 1.00 -7.46 19.71
CA LYS A 5 0.81 -6.93 18.35
C LYS A 5 2.17 -6.36 17.91
N ILE A 6 2.69 -6.88 16.81
CA ILE A 6 4.07 -6.66 16.38
C ILE A 6 4.12 -5.32 15.64
N PHE A 7 4.88 -4.39 16.19
CA PHE A 7 5.32 -3.21 15.47
C PHE A 7 6.74 -3.49 14.96
N ARG A 8 6.92 -3.71 13.66
CA ARG A 8 8.25 -3.86 13.06
C ARG A 8 8.74 -2.48 12.62
N LEU A 9 9.45 -1.81 13.52
CA LEU A 9 10.30 -0.68 13.16
C LEU A 9 11.46 -1.21 12.32
N GLN A 10 11.32 -1.15 11.01
CA GLN A 10 12.50 -1.05 10.17
C GLN A 10 12.84 0.44 10.16
N THR A 11 14.10 0.81 10.37
CA THR A 11 14.56 2.22 10.41
C THR A 11 14.22 3.04 9.16
N ARG A 12 13.56 2.42 8.17
CA ARG A 12 13.17 3.01 6.90
C ARG A 12 11.65 3.08 6.69
N TYR A 13 10.81 2.23 7.26
CA TYR A 13 9.34 2.24 7.03
C TYR A 13 8.60 1.60 8.20
N ILE A 14 7.28 1.82 8.28
CA ILE A 14 6.44 1.32 9.36
C ILE A 14 5.46 0.28 8.82
N ILE A 15 5.43 -0.89 9.48
CA ILE A 15 4.35 -1.87 9.36
C ILE A 15 3.62 -1.91 10.70
N ASP A 16 2.36 -1.50 10.68
CA ASP A 16 1.44 -1.48 11.81
C ASP A 16 0.38 -2.58 11.66
N GLU A 17 0.58 -3.68 12.40
CA GLU A 17 -0.36 -4.81 12.44
C GLU A 17 -1.32 -4.71 13.64
N THR A 18 -1.48 -3.53 14.23
CA THR A 18 -2.35 -3.36 15.41
C THR A 18 -3.84 -3.48 15.08
N ALA A 19 -4.26 -3.32 13.83
CA ALA A 19 -5.65 -3.48 13.40
C ALA A 19 -5.90 -4.71 12.53
N GLY A 20 -4.85 -5.37 12.03
CA GLY A 20 -4.94 -6.61 11.24
C GLY A 20 -3.59 -7.00 10.63
N GLU A 21 -3.52 -8.19 10.03
CA GLU A 21 -2.29 -8.71 9.42
C GLU A 21 -1.87 -7.90 8.17
N VAL A 22 -0.55 -7.76 7.97
CA VAL A 22 0.02 -7.21 6.74
C VAL A 22 0.79 -8.29 6.00
N VAL A 23 0.30 -8.67 4.82
CA VAL A 23 0.95 -9.64 3.94
C VAL A 23 1.67 -8.90 2.82
N ILE A 24 2.96 -9.19 2.60
CA ILE A 24 3.78 -8.58 1.55
C ILE A 24 4.43 -9.69 0.72
N GLY A 25 4.17 -9.69 -0.59
CA GLY A 25 4.73 -10.65 -1.54
C GLY A 25 6.22 -10.46 -1.81
N ALA A 26 6.83 -11.50 -2.38
CA ALA A 26 8.26 -11.52 -2.69
C ALA A 26 8.67 -10.37 -3.63
N ASN A 27 9.91 -9.91 -3.50
CA ASN A 27 10.50 -8.83 -4.33
C ASN A 27 9.76 -7.49 -4.29
N THR A 28 8.81 -7.29 -3.36
CA THR A 28 8.17 -5.99 -3.16
C THR A 28 9.10 -5.06 -2.38
N ARG A 29 9.30 -3.86 -2.92
CA ARG A 29 10.11 -2.81 -2.30
C ARG A 29 9.23 -1.80 -1.61
N ILE A 30 9.49 -1.56 -0.33
CA ILE A 30 8.86 -0.48 0.44
C ILE A 30 9.90 0.61 0.70
N CYS A 31 9.61 1.81 0.22
CA CYS A 31 10.50 2.96 0.31
C CYS A 31 10.43 3.69 1.65
N HIS A 32 11.36 4.62 1.86
CA HIS A 32 11.51 5.29 3.15
C HIS A 32 10.26 6.11 3.53
N GLY A 33 9.90 6.06 4.81
CA GLY A 33 8.78 6.81 5.39
C GLY A 33 7.39 6.25 5.06
N ALA A 34 7.29 5.20 4.24
CA ALA A 34 6.01 4.57 3.98
C ALA A 34 5.43 3.95 5.26
N VAL A 35 4.11 4.01 5.39
CA VAL A 35 3.35 3.43 6.50
C VAL A 35 2.32 2.48 5.93
N ILE A 36 2.30 1.25 6.42
CA ILE A 36 1.30 0.24 6.04
C ILE A 36 0.58 -0.20 7.31
N GLN A 37 -0.72 0.08 7.39
CA GLN A 37 -1.57 -0.26 8.52
C GLN A 37 -2.57 -1.35 8.11
N GLY A 38 -2.42 -2.54 8.71
CA GLY A 38 -3.23 -3.70 8.39
C GLY A 38 -4.69 -3.60 8.87
N PRO A 39 -5.62 -4.42 8.34
CA PRO A 39 -5.37 -5.50 7.39
C PRO A 39 -5.07 -5.01 5.97
N VAL A 40 -3.96 -5.47 5.39
CA VAL A 40 -3.51 -5.11 4.04
C VAL A 40 -2.83 -6.32 3.38
N VAL A 41 -3.09 -6.52 2.09
CA VAL A 41 -2.37 -7.49 1.26
C VAL A 41 -1.66 -6.76 0.14
N ILE A 42 -0.35 -6.97 0.01
CA ILE A 42 0.48 -6.46 -1.08
C ILE A 42 1.09 -7.65 -1.81
N GLY A 43 0.89 -7.72 -3.13
CA GLY A 43 1.43 -8.76 -4.00
C GLY A 43 2.95 -8.71 -4.15
N ALA A 44 3.45 -9.52 -5.08
CA ALA A 44 4.86 -9.61 -5.42
C ALA A 44 5.27 -8.53 -6.45
N ASN A 45 6.57 -8.21 -6.47
CA ASN A 45 7.20 -7.28 -7.42
C ASN A 45 6.59 -5.86 -7.40
N CYS A 46 6.04 -5.42 -6.28
CA CYS A 46 5.46 -4.08 -6.15
C CYS A 46 6.50 -3.04 -5.73
N LEU A 47 6.20 -1.77 -6.00
CA LEU A 47 6.92 -0.62 -5.44
C LEU A 47 5.96 0.22 -4.61
N ILE A 48 6.22 0.33 -3.31
CA ILE A 48 5.51 1.26 -2.42
C ILE A 48 6.38 2.49 -2.21
N GLY A 49 5.95 3.62 -2.78
CA GLY A 49 6.68 4.88 -2.80
C GLY A 49 6.95 5.47 -1.43
N ASN A 50 7.91 6.40 -1.38
CA ASN A 50 8.27 7.10 -0.16
C ASN A 50 7.05 7.80 0.45
N TYR A 51 6.90 7.70 1.77
CA TYR A 51 5.79 8.31 2.51
C TYR A 51 4.38 7.92 2.03
N ALA A 52 4.24 6.84 1.24
CA ALA A 52 2.94 6.30 0.91
C ALA A 52 2.24 5.80 2.20
N PHE A 53 0.94 6.01 2.30
CA PHE A 53 0.14 5.54 3.42
C PHE A 53 -0.90 4.52 2.94
N ILE A 54 -0.65 3.25 3.24
CA ILE A 54 -1.55 2.16 2.88
C ILE A 54 -2.37 1.79 4.12
N ARG A 55 -3.68 1.95 4.02
CA ARG A 55 -4.63 1.85 5.13
C ARG A 55 -5.43 0.54 5.08
N PRO A 56 -6.11 0.20 6.20
CA PRO A 56 -6.93 -1.00 6.30
C PRO A 56 -7.88 -1.25 5.14
N GLY A 57 -8.08 -2.53 4.82
CA GLY A 57 -8.99 -2.99 3.76
C GLY A 57 -8.40 -2.91 2.35
N THR A 58 -7.11 -2.59 2.22
CA THR A 58 -6.47 -2.42 0.91
C THR A 58 -5.86 -3.71 0.40
N ILE A 59 -6.10 -4.03 -0.88
CA ILE A 59 -5.46 -5.12 -1.62
C ILE A 59 -4.69 -4.51 -2.79
N ILE A 60 -3.38 -4.74 -2.83
CA ILE A 60 -2.50 -4.32 -3.93
C ILE A 60 -2.02 -5.59 -4.64
N SER A 61 -2.38 -5.74 -5.91
CA SER A 61 -1.99 -6.89 -6.73
C SER A 61 -0.52 -6.84 -7.16
N ASN A 62 -0.05 -7.88 -7.84
CA ASN A 62 1.33 -7.99 -8.29
C ASN A 62 1.74 -6.86 -9.25
N GLY A 63 3.01 -6.46 -9.19
CA GLY A 63 3.60 -5.51 -10.14
C GLY A 63 3.11 -4.06 -10.02
N VAL A 64 2.32 -3.74 -8.99
CA VAL A 64 1.76 -2.40 -8.80
C VAL A 64 2.84 -1.41 -8.33
N LYS A 65 2.77 -0.18 -8.83
CA LYS A 65 3.62 0.94 -8.43
C LYS A 65 2.78 2.02 -7.75
N ILE A 66 3.10 2.34 -6.50
CA ILE A 66 2.48 3.42 -5.74
C ILE A 66 3.47 4.57 -5.62
N GLY A 67 3.05 5.77 -6.01
CA GLY A 67 3.86 6.98 -5.99
C GLY A 67 4.16 7.53 -4.59
N PHE A 68 5.03 8.54 -4.57
CA PHE A 68 5.37 9.29 -3.36
C PHE A 68 4.13 9.91 -2.70
N ALA A 69 4.02 9.81 -1.37
CA ALA A 69 2.97 10.43 -0.56
C ALA A 69 1.53 10.14 -1.04
N THR A 70 1.33 8.99 -1.68
CA THR A 70 0.01 8.51 -2.08
C THR A 70 -0.65 7.75 -0.93
N GLU A 71 -1.92 8.05 -0.69
CA GLU A 71 -2.74 7.37 0.31
C GLU A 71 -3.73 6.43 -0.38
N ILE A 72 -3.85 5.20 0.15
CA ILE A 72 -4.80 4.19 -0.33
C ILE A 72 -5.53 3.61 0.87
N LYS A 73 -6.87 3.55 0.81
CA LYS A 73 -7.72 3.07 1.91
C LYS A 73 -8.88 2.24 1.38
N ASN A 74 -9.05 1.03 1.88
CA ASN A 74 -10.20 0.18 1.53
C ASN A 74 -10.42 0.07 0.01
N ALA A 75 -9.35 -0.19 -0.74
CA ALA A 75 -9.39 -0.23 -2.20
C ALA A 75 -8.68 -1.48 -2.75
N VAL A 76 -9.08 -1.90 -3.94
CA VAL A 76 -8.40 -2.95 -4.70
C VAL A 76 -7.64 -2.31 -5.85
N ILE A 77 -6.32 -2.46 -5.86
CA ILE A 77 -5.46 -2.05 -6.97
C ILE A 77 -5.07 -3.31 -7.74
N GLU A 78 -5.60 -3.45 -8.94
CA GLU A 78 -5.34 -4.62 -9.79
C GLU A 78 -3.93 -4.61 -10.39
N ALA A 79 -3.55 -5.75 -10.97
CA ALA A 79 -2.17 -6.03 -11.35
C ALA A 79 -1.59 -4.98 -12.32
N GLU A 80 -0.31 -4.67 -12.13
CA GLU A 80 0.48 -3.79 -13.00
C GLU A 80 -0.03 -2.33 -13.11
N ALA A 81 -1.01 -1.93 -12.29
CA ALA A 81 -1.44 -0.54 -12.22
C ALA A 81 -0.33 0.36 -11.65
N THR A 82 -0.31 1.61 -12.11
CA THR A 82 0.58 2.66 -11.60
C THR A 82 -0.24 3.81 -11.04
N ILE A 83 -0.12 4.03 -9.73
CA ILE A 83 -0.71 5.17 -9.04
C ILE A 83 0.37 6.23 -8.89
N GLY A 84 0.18 7.39 -9.53
CA GLY A 84 1.08 8.52 -9.46
C GLY A 84 1.27 9.06 -8.03
N PRO A 85 2.21 10.00 -7.84
CA PRO A 85 2.46 10.60 -6.54
C PRO A 85 1.28 11.48 -6.09
N GLN A 86 1.12 11.57 -4.77
CA GLN A 86 0.14 12.43 -4.09
C GLN A 86 -1.32 12.14 -4.46
N CYS A 87 -1.63 10.90 -4.86
CA CYS A 87 -3.00 10.49 -5.10
C CYS A 87 -3.71 10.13 -3.79
N PHE A 88 -5.04 10.22 -3.80
CA PHE A 88 -5.89 9.65 -2.76
C PHE A 88 -6.87 8.66 -3.40
N ILE A 89 -6.73 7.38 -3.06
CA ILE A 89 -7.59 6.30 -3.57
C ILE A 89 -8.33 5.67 -2.40
N ALA A 90 -9.65 5.73 -2.39
CA ALA A 90 -10.44 5.11 -1.35
C ALA A 90 -11.64 4.35 -1.92
N ASP A 91 -12.10 3.32 -1.20
CA ASP A 91 -13.43 2.73 -1.37
C ASP A 91 -13.77 2.30 -2.82
N SER A 92 -12.74 1.91 -3.60
CA SER A 92 -12.81 1.73 -5.05
C SER A 92 -11.95 0.56 -5.57
N VAL A 93 -12.14 0.24 -6.86
CA VAL A 93 -11.31 -0.70 -7.61
C VAL A 93 -10.60 0.05 -8.74
N VAL A 94 -9.27 -0.04 -8.79
CA VAL A 94 -8.44 0.45 -9.89
C VAL A 94 -8.08 -0.72 -10.79
N ALA A 95 -8.53 -0.67 -12.05
CA ALA A 95 -8.37 -1.73 -13.02
C ALA A 95 -6.90 -2.05 -13.36
N ASN A 96 -6.68 -3.26 -13.86
CA ASN A 96 -5.36 -3.75 -14.24
C ASN A 96 -4.71 -2.83 -15.29
N GLN A 97 -3.40 -2.62 -15.16
CA GLN A 97 -2.59 -1.75 -16.05
C GLN A 97 -3.06 -0.29 -16.13
N ALA A 98 -3.99 0.15 -15.28
CA ALA A 98 -4.40 1.54 -15.22
C ALA A 98 -3.24 2.46 -14.81
N TYR A 99 -3.24 3.67 -15.34
CA TYR A 99 -2.29 4.72 -14.98
C TYR A 99 -3.05 5.93 -14.43
N LEU A 100 -2.82 6.24 -13.17
CA LEU A 100 -3.32 7.47 -12.55
C LEU A 100 -2.20 8.49 -12.46
N GLY A 101 -2.41 9.66 -13.08
CA GLY A 101 -1.49 10.78 -12.99
C GLY A 101 -1.38 11.33 -11.57
N ALA A 102 -0.37 12.17 -11.33
CA ALA A 102 -0.16 12.79 -10.03
C ALA A 102 -1.40 13.54 -9.53
N GLN A 103 -1.61 13.57 -8.21
CA GLN A 103 -2.71 14.33 -7.56
C GLN A 103 -4.12 13.92 -8.00
N SER A 104 -4.28 12.71 -8.54
CA SER A 104 -5.62 12.19 -8.86
C SER A 104 -6.34 11.74 -7.59
N THR A 105 -7.65 11.96 -7.55
CA THR A 105 -8.52 11.45 -6.47
C THR A 105 -9.51 10.46 -7.06
N TYR A 106 -9.66 9.32 -6.41
CA TYR A 106 -10.63 8.28 -6.76
C TYR A 106 -11.31 7.81 -5.46
N GLN A 107 -12.64 7.85 -5.42
CA GLN A 107 -13.47 7.50 -4.27
C GLN A 107 -14.68 6.70 -4.74
#